data_AF-A0A1C3VFG1-F1
#
_entry.id   AF-A0A1C3VFG1-F1
#
_cell.length_a   1.000
_cell.length_b   1.000
_cell.length_c   1.000
_cell.angle_alpha   90.00
_cell.angle_beta   90.00
_cell.angle_gamma   90.00
#
_symmetry.space_group_name_H-M   'P 1'
#
loop_
_entity.id
_entity.type
_entity.pdbx_description
1 polymer ?
#
loop_
_entity_poly.entity_id
_entity_poly.type
_entity_poly.pdbx_seq_one_letter_code
_entity_poly.pdbx_strand_id
1 'polypeptide(L)'
;MTLPRPPSKLWIRNAIAVLAVAGIGVAAMVGLIWFALEGFASCRNVVLSSTRSPDGTRAVFVFRQECNATVPDSTYASIAPMDRTFSPDRNHAFLGFAGHAEILPSWRGSNVVEIAMMPGIEGGFIRHDEKVGSIRIDYK
;
A
#
# COMPACT_ATOMS: atom_id res chain seq x y z
N MET A 1 -25.77 45.10 -43.59
CA MET A 1 -25.43 44.70 -42.21
C MET A 1 -26.71 44.23 -41.53
N THR A 2 -26.93 42.92 -41.44
CA THR A 2 -28.07 42.34 -40.73
C THR A 2 -27.72 42.21 -39.24
N LEU A 3 -28.42 42.97 -38.39
CA LEU A 3 -28.26 42.90 -36.94
C LEU A 3 -28.81 41.56 -36.41
N PRO A 4 -28.08 40.86 -35.51
CA PRO A 4 -28.55 39.61 -34.93
C PRO A 4 -29.77 39.86 -34.03
N ARG A 5 -30.84 39.07 -34.22
CA ARG A 5 -32.03 39.11 -33.36
C ARG A 5 -31.66 38.74 -31.93
N PRO A 6 -32.19 39.44 -30.90
CA PRO A 6 -31.92 39.08 -29.52
C PRO A 6 -32.47 37.68 -29.23
N PRO A 7 -31.69 36.80 -28.56
CA PRO A 7 -32.16 35.46 -28.21
C PRO A 7 -33.38 35.57 -27.31
N SER A 8 -34.44 34.81 -27.62
CA SER A 8 -35.66 34.82 -26.82
C SER A 8 -35.38 34.30 -25.42
N LYS A 9 -36.09 34.83 -24.41
CA LYS A 9 -35.93 34.49 -22.99
C LYS A 9 -36.06 32.97 -22.72
N LEU A 10 -36.78 32.26 -23.59
CA LEU A 10 -36.94 30.81 -23.58
C LEU A 10 -35.67 30.07 -24.02
N TRP A 11 -34.96 30.59 -25.03
CA TRP A 11 -33.72 29.99 -25.55
C TRP A 11 -32.59 30.07 -24.52
N ILE A 12 -32.48 31.22 -23.82
CA ILE A 12 -31.51 31.41 -22.73
C ILE A 12 -31.81 30.44 -21.58
N ARG A 13 -33.09 30.26 -21.19
CA ARG A 13 -33.49 29.29 -20.15
C ARG A 13 -33.13 27.85 -20.52
N ASN A 14 -33.38 27.45 -21.76
CA ASN A 14 -33.06 26.10 -22.23
C ASN A 14 -31.54 25.88 -22.28
N ALA A 15 -30.77 26.87 -22.73
CA ALA A 15 -29.31 26.81 -22.73
C ALA A 15 -28.74 26.64 -21.31
N ILE A 16 -29.26 27.40 -20.32
CA ILE A 16 -28.86 27.27 -18.91
C ILE A 16 -29.22 25.89 -18.36
N ALA A 17 -30.41 25.37 -18.66
CA ALA A 17 -30.84 24.05 -18.20
C ALA A 17 -29.96 22.93 -18.76
N VAL A 18 -29.61 22.99 -20.05
CA VAL A 18 -28.72 22.01 -20.69
C VAL A 18 -27.31 22.07 -20.07
N LEU A 19 -26.77 23.27 -19.85
CA LEU A 19 -25.47 23.44 -19.20
C LEU A 19 -25.46 22.93 -17.76
N ALA A 20 -26.54 23.12 -17.01
CA ALA A 20 -26.65 22.63 -15.64
C ALA A 20 -26.67 21.09 -15.61
N VAL A 21 -27.45 20.44 -16.47
CA VAL A 21 -27.51 18.98 -16.56
C VAL A 21 -26.17 18.40 -17.02
N ALA A 22 -25.55 19.01 -18.04
CA ALA A 22 -24.23 18.61 -18.50
C ALA A 22 -23.17 18.76 -17.39
N GLY A 23 -23.20 19.87 -16.64
CA GLY A 23 -22.29 20.10 -15.51
C GLY A 23 -22.45 19.06 -14.40
N ILE A 24 -23.69 18.71 -14.04
CA ILE A 24 -23.97 17.64 -13.06
C ILE A 24 -23.45 16.29 -13.57
N GLY A 25 -23.68 15.98 -14.85
CA GLY A 25 -23.20 14.74 -15.46
C GLY A 25 -21.68 14.60 -15.44
N VAL A 26 -20.96 15.67 -15.77
CA VAL A 26 -19.49 15.70 -15.69
C VAL A 26 -19.01 15.55 -14.25
N ALA A 27 -19.60 16.27 -13.30
CA ALA A 27 -19.23 16.18 -11.89
C ALA A 27 -19.47 14.77 -11.32
N ALA A 28 -20.60 14.15 -11.65
CA ALA A 28 -20.90 12.78 -11.25
C ALA A 28 -19.91 11.77 -11.86
N MET A 29 -19.56 11.93 -13.14
CA MET A 29 -18.59 11.06 -13.82
C MET A 29 -17.20 11.17 -13.18
N VAL A 30 -16.73 12.39 -12.89
CA VAL A 30 -15.44 12.61 -12.21
C VAL A 30 -15.47 12.00 -10.81
N GLY A 31 -16.56 12.17 -10.07
CA GLY A 31 -16.73 11.56 -8.74
C GLY A 31 -16.68 10.03 -8.78
N LEU A 32 -17.32 9.41 -9.77
CA LEU A 32 -17.30 7.95 -9.96
C LEU A 32 -15.90 7.43 -10.33
N ILE A 33 -15.18 8.15 -11.19
CA ILE A 33 -13.80 7.79 -11.55
C ILE A 33 -12.89 7.88 -10.33
N TRP A 34 -12.99 8.96 -9.54
CA TRP A 34 -12.20 9.12 -8.32
C TRP A 34 -12.47 7.99 -7.31
N PHE A 35 -13.74 7.71 -7.03
CA PHE A 35 -14.15 6.64 -6.13
C PHE A 35 -13.67 5.25 -6.61
N ALA A 36 -13.75 4.99 -7.91
CA ALA A 36 -13.23 3.75 -8.49
C ALA A 36 -11.71 3.65 -8.30
N LEU A 37 -10.96 4.72 -8.59
CA LEU A 37 -9.50 4.73 -8.48
C LEU A 37 -9.01 4.55 -7.03
N GLU A 38 -9.69 5.13 -6.05
CA GLU A 38 -9.37 4.91 -4.62
C GLU A 38 -9.54 3.43 -4.20
N GLY A 39 -10.55 2.75 -4.76
CA GLY A 39 -10.80 1.32 -4.49
C GLY A 39 -9.76 0.37 -5.09
N PHE A 40 -9.13 0.72 -6.22
CA PHE A 40 -8.14 -0.13 -6.88
C PHE A 40 -6.70 0.13 -6.44
N ALA A 41 -6.38 1.32 -5.91
CA ALA A 41 -5.04 1.68 -5.44
C ALA A 41 -4.85 1.54 -3.92
N SER A 42 -5.87 1.13 -3.16
CA SER A 42 -5.75 0.93 -1.72
C SER A 42 -5.06 -0.41 -1.42
N CYS A 43 -3.78 -0.35 -1.10
CA CYS A 43 -3.07 -1.48 -0.51
C CYS A 43 -3.27 -1.45 1.01
N ARG A 44 -3.60 -2.61 1.58
CA ARG A 44 -3.72 -2.81 3.01
C ARG A 44 -2.53 -3.62 3.50
N ASN A 45 -1.84 -3.10 4.52
CA ASN A 45 -0.78 -3.84 5.18
C ASN A 45 -1.33 -4.56 6.41
N VAL A 46 -1.21 -5.88 6.45
CA VAL A 46 -1.66 -6.74 7.54
C VAL A 46 -0.43 -7.30 8.26
N VAL A 47 -0.26 -6.97 9.54
CA VAL A 47 0.81 -7.55 10.36
C VAL A 47 0.44 -8.99 10.71
N LEU A 48 1.29 -9.94 10.33
CA LEU A 48 1.09 -11.37 10.55
C LEU A 48 1.72 -11.82 11.87
N SER A 49 2.96 -11.35 12.14
CA SER A 49 3.69 -11.73 13.33
C SER A 49 4.63 -10.61 13.80
N SER A 50 4.92 -10.64 15.10
CA SER A 50 5.92 -9.76 15.72
C SER A 50 6.79 -10.56 16.67
N THR A 51 8.09 -10.62 16.40
CA THR A 51 9.08 -11.29 17.27
C THR A 51 9.95 -10.23 17.93
N ARG A 52 9.84 -10.10 19.26
CA ARG A 52 10.65 -9.15 20.03
C ARG A 52 12.09 -9.62 20.17
N SER A 53 13.01 -8.67 20.13
CA SER A 53 14.41 -8.85 20.50
C SER A 53 14.52 -9.21 21.99
N PRO A 54 15.52 -10.01 22.39
CA PRO A 54 15.77 -10.35 23.80
C PRO A 54 16.00 -9.13 24.70
N ASP A 55 16.49 -8.02 24.14
CA ASP A 55 16.69 -6.76 24.87
C ASP A 55 15.40 -5.92 25.01
N GLY A 56 14.31 -6.33 24.36
CA GLY A 56 13.02 -5.63 24.36
C GLY A 56 13.00 -4.29 23.60
N THR A 57 14.11 -3.85 23.01
CA THR A 57 14.21 -2.53 22.38
C THR A 57 13.62 -2.50 20.98
N ARG A 58 13.62 -3.65 20.30
CA ARG A 58 13.23 -3.80 18.89
C ARG A 58 12.39 -5.06 18.70
N ALA A 59 11.66 -5.11 17.60
CA ALA A 59 11.02 -6.33 17.12
C ALA A 59 11.14 -6.43 15.60
N VAL A 60 11.14 -7.68 15.12
CA VAL A 60 10.91 -8.00 13.73
C VAL A 60 9.40 -8.09 13.54
N PHE A 61 8.88 -7.34 12.58
CA PHE A 61 7.48 -7.39 12.16
C PHE A 61 7.43 -8.03 10.78
N VAL A 62 6.65 -9.11 10.66
CA VAL A 62 6.30 -9.69 9.36
C VAL A 62 4.92 -9.19 9.00
N PHE A 63 4.79 -8.62 7.82
CA PHE A 63 3.53 -8.09 7.33
C PHE A 63 3.32 -8.47 5.87
N ARG A 64 2.05 -8.61 5.50
CA ARG A 64 1.61 -8.81 4.12
C ARG A 64 1.04 -7.53 3.59
N GLN A 65 1.48 -7.13 2.41
CA GLN A 65 0.84 -6.09 1.64
C GLN A 65 -0.16 -6.76 0.71
N GLU A 66 -1.43 -6.57 1.02
CA GLU A 66 -2.55 -7.04 0.21
C GLU A 66 -3.03 -5.86 -0.63
N CYS A 67 -2.88 -5.97 -1.95
CA CYS A 67 -3.39 -4.98 -2.89
C CYS A 67 -4.58 -5.60 -3.65
N ASN A 68 -5.56 -4.78 -4.01
CA ASN A 68 -6.82 -5.27 -4.59
C ASN A 68 -6.59 -5.98 -5.96
N ALA A 69 -7.62 -6.68 -6.45
CA ALA A 69 -7.81 -7.62 -7.58
C ALA A 69 -6.77 -7.81 -8.72
N THR A 70 -5.85 -6.89 -8.96
CA THR A 70 -4.88 -6.94 -10.09
C THR A 70 -3.43 -7.01 -9.66
N VAL A 71 -3.12 -6.82 -8.39
CA VAL A 71 -1.74 -6.83 -7.88
C VAL A 71 -1.55 -8.05 -6.97
N PRO A 72 -0.54 -8.90 -7.22
CA PRO A 72 -0.27 -10.03 -6.35
C PRO A 72 0.17 -9.55 -4.95
N ASP A 73 -0.27 -10.26 -3.93
CA ASP A 73 0.15 -9.99 -2.55
C ASP A 73 1.67 -10.12 -2.40
N SER A 74 2.24 -9.42 -1.43
CA SER A 74 3.67 -9.53 -1.11
C SER A 74 3.91 -9.59 0.39
N THR A 75 4.81 -10.48 0.81
CA THR A 75 5.22 -10.59 2.23
C THR A 75 6.52 -9.85 2.45
N TYR A 76 6.57 -9.06 3.53
CA TYR A 76 7.74 -8.30 3.94
C TYR A 76 8.10 -8.56 5.40
N ALA A 77 9.37 -8.36 5.73
CA ALA A 77 9.84 -8.26 7.10
C ALA A 77 10.60 -6.95 7.33
N SER A 78 10.30 -6.30 8.45
CA SER A 78 10.94 -5.05 8.89
C SER A 78 11.37 -5.14 10.34
N ILE A 79 12.45 -4.45 10.69
CA ILE A 79 12.84 -4.25 12.09
C ILE A 79 12.39 -2.86 12.50
N ALA A 80 11.71 -2.75 13.64
CA ALA A 80 11.30 -1.48 14.19
C ALA A 80 11.53 -1.43 15.71
N PRO A 81 11.77 -0.25 16.28
CA PRO A 81 11.83 -0.09 17.72
C PRO A 81 10.43 -0.27 18.35
N MET A 82 10.41 -0.77 19.58
CA MET A 82 9.17 -1.07 20.32
C MET A 82 8.57 0.15 21.03
N ASP A 83 9.26 1.29 21.01
CA ASP A 83 8.85 2.55 21.65
C ASP A 83 7.74 3.30 20.88
N ARG A 84 7.42 2.86 19.67
CA ARG A 84 6.45 3.50 18.77
C ARG A 84 5.61 2.49 18.03
N THR A 85 4.41 2.91 17.62
CA THR A 85 3.53 2.08 16.80
C THR A 85 4.19 1.78 15.46
N PHE A 86 4.30 0.49 15.14
CA PHE A 86 4.80 0.01 13.86
C PHE A 86 3.95 0.53 12.70
N SER A 87 4.62 1.01 11.66
CA SER A 87 4.00 1.42 10.40
C SER A 87 4.93 0.98 9.27
N PRO A 88 4.45 0.13 8.35
CA PRO A 88 5.21 -0.33 7.19
C PRO A 88 5.74 0.82 6.33
N ASP A 89 5.00 1.93 6.22
CA ASP A 89 5.39 3.07 5.39
C ASP A 89 6.59 3.84 5.98
N ARG A 90 6.75 3.79 7.30
CA ARG A 90 7.84 4.49 8.02
C ARG A 90 9.04 3.60 8.33
N ASN A 91 8.86 2.28 8.34
CA ASN A 91 9.93 1.35 8.68
C ASN A 91 10.27 0.53 7.44
N HIS A 92 11.50 0.71 6.93
CA HIS A 92 11.95 0.04 5.73
C HIS A 92 12.03 -1.47 5.96
N ALA A 93 11.33 -2.24 5.13
CA ALA A 93 11.50 -3.67 5.06
C ALA A 93 12.92 -4.01 4.61
N PHE A 94 13.55 -4.98 5.28
CA PHE A 94 14.86 -5.52 4.91
C PHE A 94 14.74 -6.78 4.05
N LEU A 95 13.55 -7.37 4.03
CA LEU A 95 13.22 -8.57 3.29
C LEU A 95 11.84 -8.40 2.67
N GLY A 96 11.70 -8.82 1.42
CA GLY A 96 10.43 -8.76 0.69
C GLY A 96 10.37 -9.83 -0.38
N PHE A 97 9.18 -10.41 -0.59
CA PHE A 97 8.92 -11.44 -1.57
C PHE A 97 7.62 -11.18 -2.32
N ALA A 98 7.61 -11.54 -3.59
CA ALA A 98 6.37 -11.62 -4.34
C ALA A 98 5.60 -12.87 -3.89
N GLY A 99 4.32 -12.69 -3.57
CA GLY A 99 3.42 -13.76 -3.15
C GLY A 99 3.39 -14.02 -1.65
N HIS A 100 2.79 -15.16 -1.32
CA HIS A 100 2.55 -15.62 0.03
C HIS A 100 3.74 -16.44 0.52
N ALA A 101 4.65 -15.78 1.24
CA ALA A 101 5.72 -16.48 1.96
C ALA A 101 5.36 -16.60 3.43
N GLU A 102 5.56 -17.80 4.00
CA GLU A 102 5.58 -17.99 5.44
C GLU A 102 7.02 -17.86 5.96
N ILE A 103 7.24 -16.82 6.74
CA ILE A 103 8.56 -16.41 7.22
C ILE A 103 8.53 -16.44 8.75
N LEU A 104 9.49 -17.15 9.34
CA LEU A 104 9.63 -17.26 10.78
C LEU A 104 10.89 -16.53 11.24
N PRO A 105 10.74 -15.30 11.75
CA PRO A 105 11.87 -14.58 12.34
C PRO A 105 12.11 -15.03 13.78
N SER A 106 13.37 -15.28 14.09
CA SER A 106 13.87 -15.50 15.44
C SER A 106 15.09 -14.62 15.71
N TRP A 107 15.36 -14.35 16.99
CA TRP A 107 16.52 -13.57 17.39
C TRP A 107 17.60 -14.48 17.95
N ARG A 108 18.84 -14.30 17.49
CA ARG A 108 20.04 -14.85 18.12
C ARG A 108 20.77 -13.72 18.82
N GLY A 109 20.56 -13.58 20.13
CA GLY A 109 20.99 -12.40 20.87
C GLY A 109 20.22 -11.14 20.42
N SER A 110 20.76 -9.94 20.69
CA SER A 110 20.12 -8.66 20.36
C SER A 110 20.57 -8.07 19.01
N ASN A 111 21.48 -8.73 18.30
CA ASN A 111 22.16 -8.18 17.12
C ASN A 111 22.13 -9.09 15.88
N VAL A 112 21.50 -10.27 15.96
CA VAL A 112 21.31 -11.15 14.81
C VAL A 112 19.86 -11.57 14.73
N VAL A 113 19.24 -11.37 13.57
CA VAL A 113 17.93 -11.91 13.24
C VAL A 113 18.13 -13.10 12.31
N GLU A 114 17.62 -14.26 12.71
CA GLU A 114 17.55 -15.42 11.85
C GLU A 114 16.18 -15.47 11.18
N ILE A 115 16.18 -15.72 9.88
CA ILE A 115 14.97 -15.84 9.08
C ILE A 115 14.92 -17.25 8.51
N ALA A 116 13.98 -18.04 9.00
CA ALA A 116 13.62 -19.31 8.39
C ALA A 116 12.51 -19.09 7.36
N MET A 117 12.71 -19.60 6.15
CA MET A 117 11.70 -19.56 5.08
C MET A 117 11.18 -20.96 4.81
N MET A 118 9.85 -21.11 4.75
CA MET A 118 9.29 -22.38 4.30
C MET A 118 9.42 -22.51 2.77
N PRO A 119 9.80 -23.70 2.27
CA PRO A 119 9.90 -23.95 0.84
C PRO A 119 8.54 -23.81 0.17
N GLY A 120 8.50 -23.24 -1.04
CA GLY A 120 7.26 -22.94 -1.78
C GLY A 120 7.13 -21.48 -2.23
N ILE A 121 8.15 -20.66 -2.03
CA ILE A 121 8.19 -19.29 -2.52
C ILE A 121 8.48 -19.32 -4.04
N GLU A 122 7.43 -19.28 -4.86
CA GLU A 122 7.56 -19.23 -6.33
C GLU A 122 7.87 -17.81 -6.85
N GLY A 123 7.62 -16.78 -6.04
CA GLY A 123 7.93 -15.39 -6.37
C GLY A 123 9.32 -14.99 -5.88
N GLY A 124 10.17 -14.51 -6.78
CA GLY A 124 11.52 -14.05 -6.42
C GLY A 124 11.55 -12.99 -5.31
N PHE A 125 12.73 -12.79 -4.74
CA PHE A 125 12.98 -11.75 -3.74
C PHE A 125 12.75 -10.36 -4.35
N ILE A 126 11.88 -9.57 -3.74
CA ILE A 126 11.75 -8.13 -4.00
C ILE A 126 12.90 -7.38 -3.30
N ARG A 127 13.23 -7.84 -2.08
CA ARG A 127 14.32 -7.27 -1.28
C ARG A 127 14.97 -8.32 -0.40
N HIS A 128 16.28 -8.20 -0.21
CA HIS A 128 17.08 -9.17 0.53
C HIS A 128 18.34 -8.51 1.08
N ASP A 129 18.22 -7.86 2.24
CA ASP A 129 19.31 -7.14 2.88
C ASP A 129 20.00 -8.02 3.93
N GLU A 130 21.33 -8.12 3.87
CA GLU A 130 22.12 -8.90 4.84
C GLU A 130 22.25 -8.19 6.22
N LYS A 131 21.84 -6.93 6.32
CA LYS A 131 22.03 -6.10 7.51
C LYS A 131 21.03 -4.93 7.60
N VAL A 132 20.61 -4.60 8.82
CA VAL A 132 19.83 -3.40 9.14
C VAL A 132 20.50 -2.63 10.28
N GLY A 133 21.16 -1.51 9.95
CA GLY A 133 21.93 -0.74 10.93
C GLY A 133 23.08 -1.57 11.52
N SER A 134 22.99 -1.92 12.81
CA SER A 134 23.94 -2.78 13.52
C SER A 134 23.51 -4.25 13.60
N ILE A 135 22.33 -4.60 13.10
CA ILE A 135 21.74 -5.95 13.20
C ILE A 135 22.05 -6.72 11.92
N ARG A 136 22.60 -7.93 12.06
CA ARG A 136 22.88 -8.84 10.94
C ARG A 136 21.68 -9.75 10.66
N ILE A 137 21.40 -10.02 9.39
CA ILE A 137 20.31 -10.90 8.97
C ILE A 137 20.92 -12.21 8.48
N ASP A 138 20.56 -13.32 9.12
CA ASP A 138 20.95 -14.68 8.70
C ASP A 138 19.74 -15.38 8.09
N TYR A 139 19.85 -15.76 6.83
CA TYR A 139 18.82 -16.52 6.12
C TYR A 139 19.11 -18.01 6.20
N LYS A 140 18.10 -18.81 6.58
CA LYS A 140 18.19 -20.26 6.78
C LYS A 140 17.15 -21.01 5.98
#